data_AF-A0A2H6EE25-F1
#
_entry.id   AF-A0A2H6EE25-F1
#
_cell.length_a   1.000
_cell.length_b   1.000
_cell.length_c   1.000
_cell.angle_alpha   90.00
_cell.angle_beta   90.00
_cell.angle_gamma   90.00
#
_symmetry.space_group_name_H-M   'P 1'
#
loop_
_entity.id
_entity.type
_entity.pdbx_description
1 polymer ?
#
loop_
_entity_poly.entity_id
_entity_poly.type
_entity_poly.pdbx_seq_one_letter_code
_entity_poly.pdbx_strand_id
1 'polypeptide(L)'
;MKIYFVFLPITFLFLFACSKEDVKLEAFSPEAFAYDLGESWEVNATINVKGFNQKDNAQSNTYTASISYSVDLLTPEGKKIEDIFSDVINKTNNEKITDLQLEVQFELDSTYSLGKYKLFFHIKDNFTNKKVDSSVEFDLTE
;
A
#
# COMPACT_ATOMS: atom_id res chain seq x y z
N MET A 1 3.81 -34.92 61.93
CA MET A 1 4.76 -35.42 60.91
C MET A 1 4.15 -35.16 59.54
N LYS A 2 4.83 -34.31 58.75
CA LYS A 2 4.80 -34.10 57.29
C LYS A 2 3.46 -33.76 56.60
N ILE A 3 3.35 -32.46 56.30
CA ILE A 3 2.57 -31.85 55.20
C ILE A 3 2.99 -32.46 53.86
N TYR A 4 2.01 -32.81 53.02
CA TYR A 4 2.21 -32.84 51.57
C TYR A 4 1.01 -32.16 50.89
N PHE A 5 1.15 -30.85 50.76
CA PHE A 5 0.43 -30.02 49.81
C PHE A 5 0.79 -30.52 48.41
N VAL A 6 -0.05 -31.36 47.80
CA VAL A 6 0.09 -31.72 46.38
C VAL A 6 -0.52 -30.56 45.57
N PHE A 7 0.20 -29.45 45.55
CA PHE A 7 -0.04 -28.34 44.64
C PHE A 7 0.46 -28.82 43.27
N LEU A 8 -0.45 -29.37 42.49
CA LEU A 8 -0.19 -29.81 41.13
C LEU A 8 0.14 -28.57 40.27
N PRO A 9 1.36 -28.42 39.73
CA PRO A 9 1.69 -27.26 38.92
C PRO A 9 1.17 -27.49 37.48
N ILE A 10 -0.15 -27.39 37.29
CA ILE A 10 -0.77 -27.33 35.94
C ILE A 10 -0.67 -25.92 35.34
N THR A 11 -0.17 -24.93 36.09
CA THR A 11 -0.09 -23.52 35.67
C THR A 11 1.08 -23.16 34.76
N PHE A 12 1.96 -24.10 34.36
CA PHE A 12 3.17 -23.77 33.60
C PHE A 12 3.10 -24.02 32.08
N LEU A 13 1.96 -24.44 31.53
CA LEU A 13 1.81 -24.77 30.10
C LEU A 13 1.31 -23.64 29.19
N PHE A 14 1.16 -22.40 29.69
CA PHE A 14 0.51 -21.32 28.93
C PHE A 14 1.44 -20.20 28.39
N LEU A 15 2.78 -20.29 28.49
CA LEU A 15 3.65 -19.12 28.26
C LEU A 15 4.48 -19.10 26.96
N PHE A 16 4.20 -19.93 25.96
CA PHE A 16 4.92 -19.87 24.67
C PHE A 16 4.03 -19.69 23.44
N ALA A 17 2.94 -18.93 23.57
CA ALA A 17 2.31 -18.32 22.40
C ALA A 17 3.21 -17.15 21.93
N CYS A 18 4.32 -17.49 21.27
CA CYS A 18 5.12 -16.53 20.52
C CYS A 18 4.30 -16.13 19.30
N SER A 19 3.38 -15.17 19.45
CA SER A 19 2.68 -14.59 18.31
C SER A 19 3.74 -13.89 17.46
N LYS A 20 4.00 -14.40 16.25
CA LYS A 20 4.73 -13.65 15.23
C LYS A 20 4.09 -12.27 15.13
N GLU A 21 4.90 -11.24 15.27
CA GLU A 21 4.47 -9.85 15.14
C GLU A 21 3.80 -9.68 13.76
N ASP A 22 2.53 -9.30 13.76
CA ASP A 22 1.77 -9.12 12.53
C ASP A 22 2.26 -7.83 11.87
N VAL A 23 2.98 -7.97 10.76
CA VAL A 23 3.47 -6.80 10.03
C VAL A 23 2.27 -6.10 9.40
N LYS A 24 2.12 -4.82 9.72
CA LYS A 24 1.04 -3.97 9.21
C LYS A 24 1.37 -3.55 7.78
N LEU A 25 0.38 -3.68 6.88
CA LEU A 25 0.46 -3.09 5.54
C LEU A 25 0.42 -1.56 5.67
N GLU A 26 1.44 -0.89 5.15
CA GLU A 26 1.61 0.55 5.29
C GLU A 26 1.96 1.18 3.95
N ALA A 27 1.39 2.34 3.67
CA ALA A 27 1.72 3.19 2.53
C ALA A 27 2.35 4.50 3.04
N PHE A 28 3.43 4.95 2.41
CA PHE A 28 4.25 6.05 2.91
C PHE A 28 4.95 6.81 1.79
N SER A 29 5.41 8.03 2.12
CA SER A 29 6.09 8.96 1.21
C SER A 29 5.35 9.14 -0.13
N PRO A 30 4.06 9.54 -0.11
CA PRO A 30 3.37 9.77 -1.37
C PRO A 30 3.80 11.12 -1.96
N GLU A 31 3.97 11.15 -3.28
CA GLU A 31 4.36 12.32 -4.05
C GLU A 31 3.48 12.43 -5.28
N ALA A 32 3.09 13.64 -5.67
CA ALA A 32 2.35 13.88 -6.90
C ALA A 32 2.67 15.27 -7.46
N PHE A 33 2.68 15.35 -8.79
CA PHE A 33 2.87 16.60 -9.52
C PHE A 33 2.21 16.49 -10.90
N ALA A 34 2.00 17.63 -11.53
CA ALA A 34 1.47 17.72 -12.87
C ALA A 34 2.40 18.55 -13.76
N TYR A 35 2.60 18.11 -15.00
CA TYR A 35 3.31 18.87 -16.03
C TYR A 35 2.32 19.45 -17.03
N ASP A 36 2.40 20.75 -17.29
CA ASP A 36 1.64 21.39 -18.36
C ASP A 36 2.19 20.97 -19.74
N LEU A 37 1.31 20.44 -20.59
CA LEU A 37 1.57 20.05 -21.97
C LEU A 37 0.97 21.04 -22.99
N GLY A 38 0.39 22.15 -22.52
CA GLY A 38 -0.23 23.21 -23.31
C GLY A 38 -1.74 23.07 -23.48
N GLU A 39 -2.22 21.88 -23.87
CA GLU A 39 -3.67 21.58 -24.00
C GLU A 39 -4.19 20.65 -22.90
N SER A 40 -3.28 20.13 -22.07
CA SER A 40 -3.55 19.15 -21.03
C SER A 40 -2.43 19.15 -19.98
N TRP A 41 -2.64 18.40 -18.90
CA TRP A 41 -1.63 18.16 -17.87
C TRP A 41 -1.34 16.67 -17.74
N GLU A 42 -0.05 16.32 -17.75
CA GLU A 42 0.40 14.98 -17.37
C GLU A 42 0.57 14.90 -15.86
N VAL A 43 -0.30 14.16 -15.20
CA VAL A 43 -0.22 13.89 -13.76
C VAL A 43 0.63 12.67 -13.52
N ASN A 44 1.64 12.82 -12.68
CA ASN A 44 2.49 11.73 -12.21
C ASN A 44 2.39 11.66 -10.68
N ALA A 45 2.24 10.45 -10.14
CA ALA A 45 2.24 10.24 -8.70
C ALA A 45 2.92 8.93 -8.32
N THR A 46 3.56 8.93 -7.15
CA THR A 46 4.18 7.73 -6.59
C THR A 46 3.84 7.57 -5.12
N ILE A 47 3.84 6.32 -4.65
CA ILE A 47 3.73 6.00 -3.23
C ILE A 47 4.46 4.69 -2.93
N ASN A 48 5.12 4.61 -1.78
CA ASN A 48 5.77 3.37 -1.36
C ASN A 48 4.84 2.55 -0.47
N VAL A 49 4.84 1.23 -0.66
CA VAL A 49 4.11 0.28 0.19
C VAL A 49 5.09 -0.70 0.83
N LYS A 50 4.87 -1.05 2.10
CA LYS A 50 5.65 -2.07 2.83
C LYS A 50 4.74 -2.91 3.73
N GLY A 51 5.29 -3.97 4.28
CA GLY A 51 4.55 -4.83 5.21
C GLY A 51 3.49 -5.72 4.54
N PHE A 52 3.68 -6.02 3.25
CA PHE A 52 2.88 -6.97 2.49
C PHE A 52 3.43 -8.40 2.59
N ASN A 53 2.56 -9.38 2.37
CA ASN A 53 2.96 -10.77 2.30
C ASN A 53 3.67 -11.09 0.98
N GLN A 54 4.54 -12.09 1.05
CA GLN A 54 5.29 -12.60 -0.09
C GLN A 54 5.21 -14.12 -0.11
N LYS A 55 5.13 -14.70 -1.31
CA LYS A 55 5.34 -16.14 -1.49
C LYS A 55 6.83 -16.41 -1.56
N ASP A 56 7.31 -17.25 -0.67
CA ASP A 56 8.69 -17.78 -0.69
C ASP A 56 8.71 -19.09 -1.48
N ASN A 57 9.52 -19.14 -2.53
CA ASN A 57 9.81 -20.34 -3.28
C ASN A 57 11.25 -20.80 -3.00
N ALA A 58 11.38 -21.77 -2.08
CA ALA A 58 12.65 -22.34 -1.69
C ALA A 58 13.39 -23.07 -2.83
N GLN A 59 12.70 -23.52 -3.88
CA GLN A 59 13.33 -24.22 -5.02
C GLN A 59 14.05 -23.25 -5.95
N SER A 60 13.43 -22.10 -6.23
CA SER A 60 14.03 -21.04 -7.06
C SER A 60 14.81 -20.00 -6.23
N ASN A 61 14.74 -20.09 -4.90
CA ASN A 61 15.25 -19.06 -3.97
C ASN A 61 14.72 -17.67 -4.32
N THR A 62 13.40 -17.55 -4.51
CA THR A 62 12.75 -16.29 -4.87
C THR A 62 11.57 -15.93 -3.98
N TYR A 63 11.40 -14.64 -3.77
CA TYR A 63 10.25 -14.03 -3.11
C TYR A 63 9.39 -13.33 -4.16
N THR A 64 8.09 -13.59 -4.13
CA THR A 64 7.11 -12.92 -5.00
C THR A 64 6.13 -12.10 -4.16
N ALA A 65 5.95 -10.83 -4.50
CA ALA A 65 4.94 -9.93 -3.98
C ALA A 65 3.87 -9.66 -5.06
N SER A 66 2.62 -9.44 -4.65
CA SER A 66 1.53 -9.05 -5.54
C SER A 66 0.67 -7.98 -4.89
N ILE A 67 0.68 -6.77 -5.44
CA ILE A 67 -0.07 -5.61 -4.96
C ILE A 67 -0.98 -5.13 -6.07
N SER A 68 -2.26 -4.91 -5.78
CA SER A 68 -3.17 -4.17 -6.66
C SER A 68 -3.48 -2.81 -6.05
N TYR A 69 -3.64 -1.79 -6.88
CA TYR A 69 -4.06 -0.47 -6.42
C TYR A 69 -4.95 0.21 -7.44
N SER A 70 -5.89 1.03 -6.94
CA SER A 70 -6.62 2.00 -7.74
C SER A 70 -6.48 3.40 -7.14
N VAL A 71 -6.76 4.41 -7.95
CA VAL A 71 -6.67 5.80 -7.55
C VAL A 71 -7.95 6.52 -7.92
N ASP A 72 -8.49 7.25 -6.96
CA ASP A 72 -9.56 8.22 -7.19
C ASP A 72 -8.98 9.64 -7.24
N LEU A 73 -9.62 10.51 -8.00
CA LEU A 73 -9.30 11.93 -8.09
C LEU A 73 -10.39 12.79 -7.45
N LEU A 74 -10.02 13.71 -6.57
CA LEU A 74 -10.89 14.79 -6.09
C LEU A 74 -10.49 16.10 -6.74
N THR A 75 -11.42 16.72 -7.46
CA THR A 75 -11.24 17.99 -8.15
C THR A 75 -11.34 19.18 -7.17
N PRO A 76 -10.84 20.38 -7.56
CA PRO A 76 -10.98 21.61 -6.77
C PRO A 76 -12.42 21.96 -6.40
N GLU A 77 -13.40 21.60 -7.23
CA GLU A 77 -14.83 21.80 -6.99
C GLU A 77 -15.42 20.79 -6.00
N GLY A 78 -14.63 19.84 -5.53
CA GLY A 78 -15.06 18.76 -4.63
C GLY A 78 -15.75 17.59 -5.34
N LYS A 79 -15.65 17.50 -6.67
CA LYS A 79 -16.14 16.32 -7.41
C LYS A 79 -15.13 15.18 -7.25
N LYS A 80 -15.62 14.01 -6.84
CA LYS A 80 -14.82 12.78 -6.82
C LYS A 80 -15.01 12.00 -8.12
N ILE A 81 -13.92 11.59 -8.75
CA ILE A 81 -13.86 10.72 -9.92
C ILE A 81 -13.21 9.42 -9.45
N GLU A 82 -13.96 8.34 -9.45
CA GLU A 82 -13.50 7.04 -8.96
C GLU A 82 -12.73 6.29 -10.04
N ASP A 83 -11.73 5.51 -9.60
CA ASP A 83 -10.92 4.61 -10.43
C ASP A 83 -10.35 5.29 -11.69
N ILE A 84 -9.80 6.52 -11.55
CA ILE A 84 -9.14 7.22 -12.67
C ILE A 84 -7.89 6.48 -13.16
N PHE A 85 -7.31 5.66 -12.29
CA PHE A 85 -6.19 4.78 -12.58
C PHE A 85 -6.31 3.49 -11.77
N SER A 86 -5.84 2.37 -12.34
CA SER A 86 -5.65 1.13 -11.58
C SER A 86 -4.54 0.27 -12.19
N ASP A 87 -3.82 -0.46 -11.35
CA ASP A 87 -2.80 -1.42 -11.80
C ASP A 87 -2.58 -2.56 -10.79
N VAL A 88 -1.89 -3.61 -11.24
CA VAL A 88 -1.45 -4.75 -10.44
C VAL A 88 0.04 -5.03 -10.67
N ILE A 89 0.85 -4.78 -9.64
CA ILE A 89 2.28 -5.08 -9.63
C ILE A 89 2.51 -6.48 -9.10
N ASN A 90 3.15 -7.31 -9.92
CA ASN A 90 3.71 -8.61 -9.52
C ASN A 90 5.23 -8.54 -9.60
N LYS A 91 5.90 -8.58 -8.45
CA LYS A 91 7.37 -8.48 -8.38
C LYS A 91 7.95 -9.77 -7.82
N THR A 92 8.97 -10.30 -8.51
CA THR A 92 9.76 -11.44 -8.03
C THR A 92 11.22 -11.02 -7.88
N ASN A 93 11.86 -11.40 -6.79
CA ASN A 93 13.27 -11.13 -6.52
C ASN A 93 13.92 -12.31 -5.78
N ASN A 94 15.25 -12.44 -5.86
CA ASN A 94 16.02 -13.48 -5.15
C ASN A 94 16.26 -13.12 -3.67
N GLU A 95 15.91 -11.90 -3.28
CA GLU A 95 15.94 -11.39 -1.92
C GLU A 95 14.54 -10.95 -1.49
N LYS A 96 14.33 -10.88 -0.17
CA LYS A 96 13.05 -10.44 0.38
C LYS A 96 12.80 -8.99 -0.01
N ILE A 97 11.62 -8.72 -0.58
CA ILE A 97 11.22 -7.38 -1.00
C ILE A 97 10.77 -6.62 0.25
N THR A 98 11.43 -5.52 0.60
CA THR A 98 11.11 -4.73 1.79
C THR A 98 9.96 -3.77 1.56
N ASP A 99 9.92 -3.18 0.37
CA ASP A 99 8.97 -2.19 -0.08
C ASP A 99 8.83 -2.25 -1.60
N LEU A 100 7.75 -1.66 -2.11
CA LEU A 100 7.48 -1.48 -3.53
C LEU A 100 7.01 -0.04 -3.76
N GLN A 101 7.56 0.61 -4.78
CA GLN A 101 7.01 1.87 -5.29
C GLN A 101 5.85 1.55 -6.24
N LEU A 102 4.73 2.23 -6.04
CA LEU A 102 3.57 2.22 -6.93
C LEU A 102 3.60 3.53 -7.72
N GLU A 103 3.39 3.44 -9.02
CA GLU A 103 3.47 4.59 -9.94
C GLU A 103 2.13 4.78 -10.64
N VAL A 104 1.77 6.04 -10.88
CA VAL A 104 0.53 6.46 -11.52
C VAL A 104 0.87 7.54 -12.52
N GLN A 105 0.36 7.38 -13.75
CA GLN A 105 0.49 8.37 -14.80
C GLN A 105 -0.84 8.43 -15.58
N PHE A 106 -1.42 9.62 -15.69
CA PHE A 106 -2.60 9.88 -16.50
C PHE A 106 -2.65 11.34 -16.94
N GLU A 107 -3.50 11.63 -17.92
CA GLU A 107 -3.64 12.97 -18.50
C GLU A 107 -4.97 13.59 -18.06
N LEU A 108 -4.94 14.89 -17.74
CA LEU A 108 -6.12 15.72 -17.53
C LEU A 108 -6.22 16.73 -18.68
N ASP A 109 -7.32 16.70 -19.42
CA ASP A 109 -7.54 17.64 -20.53
C ASP A 109 -7.86 19.07 -20.04
N SER A 110 -7.89 20.01 -20.98
CA SER A 110 -8.22 21.43 -20.71
C SER A 110 -9.62 21.70 -20.14
N THR A 111 -10.50 20.69 -19.99
CA THR A 111 -11.80 20.86 -19.32
C THR A 111 -11.68 20.84 -17.80
N TYR A 112 -10.55 20.35 -17.27
CA TYR A 112 -10.24 20.37 -15.85
C TYR A 112 -9.80 21.77 -15.40
N SER A 113 -10.32 22.20 -14.26
CA SER A 113 -10.03 23.51 -13.70
C SER A 113 -8.63 23.56 -13.09
N LEU A 114 -8.01 24.74 -13.13
CA LEU A 114 -6.80 24.98 -12.34
C LEU A 114 -7.13 24.94 -10.84
N GLY A 115 -6.13 24.55 -10.04
CA GLY A 115 -6.24 24.52 -8.59
C GLY A 115 -5.73 23.23 -7.96
N LYS A 116 -6.12 23.03 -6.71
CA LYS A 116 -5.64 21.94 -5.87
C LYS A 116 -6.49 20.68 -6.05
N TYR A 117 -5.83 19.62 -6.47
CA TYR A 117 -6.40 18.28 -6.59
C TYR A 117 -5.88 17.37 -5.49
N LYS A 118 -6.58 16.25 -5.28
CA LYS A 118 -6.16 15.21 -4.35
C LYS A 118 -6.37 13.83 -4.95
N LEU A 119 -5.32 13.00 -4.91
CA LEU A 119 -5.37 11.59 -5.25
C LEU A 119 -5.62 10.75 -4.00
N PHE A 120 -6.49 9.76 -4.10
CA PHE A 120 -6.73 8.76 -3.06
C PHE A 120 -6.29 7.40 -3.58
N PHE A 121 -5.23 6.86 -3.00
CA PHE A 121 -4.71 5.53 -3.31
C PHE A 121 -5.43 4.48 -2.48
N HIS A 122 -5.97 3.47 -3.15
CA HIS A 122 -6.58 2.28 -2.55
C HIS A 122 -5.70 1.07 -2.81
N ILE A 123 -4.88 0.67 -1.84
CA ILE A 123 -3.84 -0.35 -2.02
C ILE A 123 -4.24 -1.66 -1.35
N LYS A 124 -4.01 -2.78 -2.03
CA LYS A 124 -4.35 -4.11 -1.55
C LYS A 124 -3.21 -5.10 -1.78
N ASP A 125 -2.85 -5.82 -0.73
CA ASP A 125 -2.04 -7.03 -0.83
C ASP A 125 -2.90 -8.20 -1.34
N ASN A 126 -2.57 -8.72 -2.51
CA ASN A 126 -3.37 -9.75 -3.19
C ASN A 126 -3.29 -11.13 -2.53
N PHE A 127 -2.30 -11.39 -1.67
CA PHE A 127 -2.19 -12.66 -0.95
C PHE A 127 -2.97 -12.68 0.35
N THR A 128 -3.09 -11.54 1.04
CA THR A 128 -3.79 -11.46 2.34
C THR A 128 -5.14 -10.75 2.25
N ASN A 129 -5.40 -10.02 1.17
CA ASN A 129 -6.49 -9.06 1.04
C ASN A 129 -6.45 -7.91 2.07
N LYS A 130 -5.34 -7.73 2.80
CA LYS A 130 -5.13 -6.53 3.62
C LYS A 130 -5.15 -5.30 2.72
N LYS A 131 -5.72 -4.20 3.23
CA LYS A 131 -5.85 -2.94 2.52
C LYS A 131 -5.24 -1.79 3.31
N VAL A 132 -4.74 -0.79 2.60
CA VAL A 132 -4.32 0.49 3.16
C VAL A 132 -4.68 1.58 2.17
N ASP A 133 -5.19 2.69 2.71
CA ASP A 133 -5.50 3.87 1.92
C ASP A 133 -4.48 4.98 2.24
N SER A 134 -4.17 5.80 1.26
CA SER A 134 -3.34 7.00 1.43
C SER A 134 -3.76 8.07 0.44
N SER A 135 -3.27 9.29 0.63
CA SER A 135 -3.62 10.39 -0.26
C SER A 135 -2.48 11.39 -0.42
N VAL A 136 -2.45 12.08 -1.55
CA VAL A 136 -1.50 13.16 -1.85
C VAL A 136 -2.18 14.25 -2.66
N GLU A 137 -1.75 15.48 -2.45
CA GLU A 137 -2.25 16.65 -3.17
C GLU A 137 -1.26 17.04 -4.27
N PHE A 138 -1.79 17.58 -5.36
CA PHE A 138 -1.02 18.21 -6.43
C PHE A 138 -1.80 19.42 -6.95
N ASP A 139 -1.10 20.36 -7.57
CA ASP A 139 -1.71 21.57 -8.12
C ASP A 139 -1.64 21.54 -9.65
N LEU A 140 -2.72 21.92 -10.31
CA LEU A 140 -2.69 22.35 -11.71
C LEU A 140 -2.52 23.87 -11.73
N THR A 141 -1.41 24.33 -12.31
CA THR A 141 -1.08 25.75 -12.48
C THR A 141 -0.77 26.04 -13.95
N GLU A 142 -0.84 27.32 -14.32
CA GLU A 142 -0.25 27.87 -15.56
C GLU A 142 1.29 27.89 -15.48
#